data_AF-A0A7S2U327-F1
#
_entry.id   AF-A0A7S2U327-F1
#
_cell.length_a   1.000
_cell.length_b   1.000
_cell.length_c   1.000
_cell.angle_alpha   90.00
_cell.angle_beta   90.00
_cell.angle_gamma   90.00
#
_symmetry.space_group_name_H-M   'P 1'
#
loop_
_entity.id
_entity.type
_entity.pdbx_description
1 polymer ?
#
loop_
_entity_poly.entity_id
_entity_poly.type
_entity_poly.pdbx_seq_one_letter_code
_entity_poly.pdbx_strand_id
1 'polypeptide(L)'
;MSEPWPGFECVKILSGMYPVIGGIAYYTNKGASFGSKSSKEMIPLVYTTVGYLAVYGFFVFRQGVSKQIFKKYLKKSDGDAKKVACWQKNADRTVGNCHEQMGPFLVSMWMYGSFVNPVRAAVLGAVSVGTLILYPFLYGNEENAPSESIIASTLPRYWLNYYMMLSTVVATLL
;
A
#
# COMPACT_ATOMS: atom_id res chain seq x y z
N MET A 1 -33.11 -18.29 2.70
CA MET A 1 -31.65 -18.42 2.55
C MET A 1 -31.08 -17.03 2.60
N SER A 2 -30.33 -16.68 3.64
CA SER A 2 -29.66 -15.37 3.73
C SER A 2 -28.50 -15.33 2.73
N GLU A 3 -28.39 -14.25 1.96
CA GLU A 3 -27.25 -14.05 1.07
C GLU A 3 -25.94 -14.13 1.87
N PRO A 4 -24.91 -14.82 1.34
CA PRO A 4 -23.62 -14.89 2.00
C PRO A 4 -23.06 -13.48 2.17
N TRP A 5 -22.49 -13.22 3.35
CA TRP A 5 -21.90 -11.94 3.70
C TRP A 5 -20.89 -11.51 2.61
N PRO A 6 -20.93 -10.27 2.08
CA PRO A 6 -20.05 -9.83 0.99
C PRO A 6 -18.55 -10.03 1.27
N GLY A 7 -18.16 -10.04 2.55
CA GLY A 7 -16.78 -10.33 2.97
C GLY A 7 -16.30 -11.75 2.67
N PHE A 8 -17.20 -12.72 2.49
CA PHE A 8 -16.83 -14.12 2.25
C PHE A 8 -16.19 -14.32 0.86
N GLU A 9 -16.68 -13.62 -0.15
CA GLU A 9 -16.11 -13.65 -1.51
C GLU A 9 -14.74 -12.96 -1.56
N CYS A 10 -14.55 -11.87 -0.82
CA CYS A 10 -13.23 -11.23 -0.68
C CYS A 10 -12.20 -12.18 -0.04
N VAL A 11 -12.58 -12.94 0.99
CA VAL A 11 -11.71 -13.92 1.64
C VAL A 11 -11.33 -15.05 0.68
N LYS A 12 -12.27 -15.55 -0.14
CA LYS A 12 -11.98 -16.57 -1.15
C LYS A 12 -10.98 -16.06 -2.19
N ILE A 13 -11.18 -14.85 -2.72
CA ILE A 13 -10.28 -14.22 -3.70
C ILE A 13 -8.87 -14.09 -3.09
N LEU A 14 -8.76 -13.57 -1.87
CA LEU A 14 -7.47 -13.41 -1.19
C LEU A 14 -6.82 -14.78 -0.90
N SER A 15 -7.59 -15.79 -0.51
CA SER A 15 -7.07 -17.13 -0.22
C SER A 15 -6.50 -17.85 -1.45
N GLY A 16 -7.15 -17.68 -2.61
CA GLY A 16 -6.67 -18.26 -3.88
C GLY A 16 -5.41 -17.58 -4.42
N MET A 17 -5.09 -16.37 -3.96
CA MET A 17 -3.89 -15.65 -4.38
C MET A 17 -2.61 -16.18 -3.74
N TYR A 18 -2.66 -16.66 -2.50
CA TYR A 18 -1.45 -17.06 -1.78
C TYR A 18 -0.67 -18.20 -2.48
N PRO A 19 -1.31 -19.29 -2.97
CA PRO A 19 -0.59 -20.32 -3.72
C PRO A 19 0.04 -19.80 -5.01
N VAL A 20 -0.64 -18.88 -5.72
CA VAL A 20 -0.12 -18.28 -6.95
C VAL A 20 1.10 -17.42 -6.65
N ILE A 21 1.02 -16.53 -5.67
CA ILE A 21 2.14 -15.67 -5.25
C ILE A 21 3.30 -16.53 -4.72
N GLY A 22 3.01 -17.58 -3.96
CA GLY A 22 4.00 -18.53 -3.46
C GLY A 22 4.72 -19.28 -4.59
N GLY A 23 3.98 -19.74 -5.61
CA GLY A 23 4.56 -20.35 -6.80
C GLY A 23 5.48 -19.39 -7.56
N ILE A 24 5.04 -18.14 -7.77
CA ILE A 24 5.87 -17.10 -8.40
C ILE A 24 7.13 -16.85 -7.54
N ALA A 25 6.99 -16.71 -6.23
CA ALA A 25 8.11 -16.53 -5.31
C ALA A 25 9.11 -17.70 -5.38
N TYR A 26 8.64 -18.94 -5.43
CA TYR A 26 9.45 -20.14 -5.60
C TYR A 26 10.28 -20.09 -6.88
N TYR A 27 9.62 -19.94 -8.04
CA TYR A 27 10.33 -19.99 -9.32
C TYR A 27 11.26 -18.78 -9.53
N THR A 28 10.89 -17.60 -9.02
CA THR A 28 11.70 -16.37 -9.21
C THR A 28 12.89 -16.26 -8.27
N ASN A 29 12.97 -17.08 -7.22
CA ASN A 29 14.08 -17.09 -6.26
C ASN A 29 14.73 -18.47 -6.12
N LYS A 30 14.40 -19.44 -6.97
CA LYS A 30 15.07 -20.74 -7.01
C LYS A 30 16.56 -20.53 -7.32
N GLY A 31 17.42 -20.96 -6.39
CA GLY A 31 18.87 -20.76 -6.48
C GLY A 31 19.34 -19.35 -6.11
N ALA A 32 18.47 -18.49 -5.57
CA ALA A 32 18.89 -17.21 -5.00
C ALA A 32 19.72 -17.44 -3.72
N SER A 33 20.78 -16.66 -3.54
CA SER A 33 21.56 -16.71 -2.30
C SER A 33 20.91 -15.84 -1.22
N PHE A 34 20.50 -16.48 -0.13
CA PHE A 34 20.10 -15.79 1.09
C PHE A 34 21.34 -15.33 1.85
N GLY A 35 21.46 -14.02 2.07
CA GLY A 35 22.59 -13.46 2.79
C GLY A 35 22.58 -11.95 2.80
N SER A 36 23.24 -11.36 3.79
CA SER A 36 23.33 -9.90 3.95
C SER A 36 23.92 -9.25 2.70
N LYS A 37 23.27 -8.19 2.22
CA LYS A 37 23.74 -7.42 1.07
C LYS A 37 24.59 -6.23 1.50
N SER A 38 25.51 -5.81 0.63
CA SER A 38 26.42 -4.71 0.96
C SER A 38 25.69 -3.36 1.01
N SER A 39 26.24 -2.39 1.75
CA SER A 39 25.65 -1.04 1.85
C SER A 39 25.45 -0.36 0.49
N LYS A 40 26.35 -0.62 -0.48
CA LYS A 40 26.23 -0.06 -1.84
C LYS A 40 25.02 -0.62 -2.58
N GLU A 41 24.73 -1.91 -2.42
CA GLU A 41 23.56 -2.54 -3.05
C GLU A 41 22.25 -2.09 -2.40
N MET A 42 22.28 -1.65 -1.14
CA MET A 42 21.11 -1.22 -0.38
C MET A 42 20.67 0.22 -0.67
N ILE A 43 21.48 1.02 -1.39
CA ILE A 43 21.17 2.42 -1.73
C ILE A 43 19.78 2.59 -2.37
N PRO A 44 19.36 1.79 -3.36
CA PRO A 44 18.02 1.90 -3.95
C PRO A 44 16.90 1.70 -2.93
N LEU A 45 17.10 0.80 -1.95
CA LEU A 45 16.12 0.51 -0.92
C LEU A 45 15.92 1.70 0.03
N VAL A 46 17.02 2.40 0.34
CA VAL A 46 16.98 3.65 1.13
C VAL A 46 16.21 4.72 0.37
N TYR A 47 16.46 4.91 -0.93
CA TYR A 47 15.71 5.88 -1.73
C TYR A 47 14.21 5.56 -1.79
N THR A 48 13.85 4.29 -1.97
CA THR A 48 12.44 3.88 -1.94
C THR A 48 11.80 4.13 -0.57
N THR A 49 12.53 3.89 0.52
CA THR A 49 12.06 4.17 1.89
C THR A 49 11.83 5.67 2.11
N VAL A 50 12.80 6.51 1.74
CA VAL A 50 12.69 7.97 1.86
C VAL A 50 11.55 8.48 0.98
N GLY A 51 11.41 7.97 -0.25
CA GLY A 51 10.31 8.32 -1.14
C GLY A 51 8.95 7.95 -0.55
N TYR A 52 8.80 6.75 0.02
CA TYR A 52 7.58 6.34 0.70
C TYR A 52 7.25 7.26 1.88
N LEU A 53 8.23 7.58 2.74
CA LEU A 53 8.04 8.47 3.88
C LEU A 53 7.70 9.90 3.45
N ALA A 54 8.27 10.39 2.35
CA ALA A 54 7.93 11.69 1.79
C ALA A 54 6.46 11.73 1.31
N VAL A 55 6.00 10.69 0.62
CA VAL A 55 4.58 10.56 0.21
C VAL A 55 3.66 10.48 1.43
N TYR A 56 4.03 9.70 2.45
CA TYR A 56 3.27 9.65 3.70
C TYR A 56 3.21 11.02 4.38
N GLY A 57 4.34 11.73 4.50
CA GLY A 57 4.40 13.08 5.05
C GLY A 57 3.51 14.06 4.28
N PHE A 58 3.50 13.97 2.94
CA PHE A 58 2.60 14.75 2.10
C PHE A 58 1.12 14.44 2.37
N PHE A 59 0.75 13.18 2.56
CA PHE A 59 -0.63 12.79 2.91
C PHE A 59 -1.06 13.27 4.29
N VAL A 60 -0.17 13.19 5.29
CA VAL A 60 -0.43 13.73 6.63
C VAL A 60 -0.58 15.25 6.58
N PHE A 61 0.29 15.94 5.83
CA PHE A 61 0.16 17.38 5.61
C PHE A 61 -1.19 17.73 4.97
N ARG A 62 -1.56 17.03 3.89
CA ARG A 62 -2.86 17.20 3.22
C ARG A 62 -4.01 16.99 4.20
N GLN A 63 -3.99 15.91 4.99
CA GLN A 63 -5.01 15.64 6.01
C GLN A 63 -5.10 16.76 7.06
N GLY A 64 -3.97 17.32 7.49
CA GLY A 64 -3.92 18.45 8.41
C GLY A 64 -4.58 19.70 7.84
N VAL A 65 -4.23 20.06 6.60
CA VAL A 65 -4.84 21.20 5.88
C VAL A 65 -6.34 20.98 5.68
N SER A 66 -6.76 19.76 5.31
CA SER A 66 -8.17 19.41 5.15
C SER A 66 -8.97 19.66 6.42
N LYS A 67 -8.44 19.28 7.59
CA LYS A 67 -9.12 19.47 8.88
C LYS A 67 -9.30 20.94 9.22
N GLN A 68 -8.29 21.77 8.91
CA GLN A 68 -8.36 23.22 9.14
C GLN A 68 -9.41 23.88 8.25
N ILE A 69 -9.49 23.47 6.97
CA ILE A 69 -10.48 23.96 6.03
C ILE A 69 -11.88 23.53 6.49
N PHE A 70 -12.10 22.25 6.78
CA PHE A 70 -13.39 21.72 7.21
C PHE A 70 -13.95 22.45 8.44
N LYS A 71 -13.12 22.73 9.45
CA LYS A 71 -13.51 23.52 10.64
C LYS A 71 -13.99 24.94 10.31
N LYS A 72 -13.45 25.58 9.27
CA LYS A 72 -13.90 26.91 8.83
C LYS A 72 -15.26 26.84 8.13
N TYR A 73 -15.50 25.80 7.33
CA TYR A 73 -16.75 25.61 6.60
C TYR A 73 -17.90 25.12 7.48
N LEU A 74 -17.65 24.32 8.52
CA LEU A 74 -18.69 23.94 9.49
C LEU A 74 -19.34 25.14 10.20
N LYS A 75 -18.65 26.28 10.28
CA LYS A 75 -19.19 27.53 10.85
C LYS A 75 -20.09 28.29 9.88
N LYS A 76 -20.12 27.92 8.60
CA LYS A 76 -20.96 28.51 7.57
C LYS A 76 -22.03 27.50 7.15
N SER A 77 -23.29 27.86 7.34
CA SER A 77 -24.46 27.06 6.93
C SER A 77 -24.59 27.09 5.40
N ASP A 78 -23.74 26.34 4.69
CA ASP A 78 -23.74 26.37 3.22
C ASP A 78 -23.59 24.98 2.59
N GLY A 79 -24.14 24.82 1.38
CA GLY A 79 -24.10 23.58 0.60
C GLY A 79 -22.69 23.06 0.32
N ASP A 80 -21.68 23.92 0.40
CA ASP A 80 -20.26 23.59 0.28
C ASP A 80 -19.74 22.69 1.41
N ALA A 81 -20.40 22.68 2.58
CA ALA A 81 -19.98 21.87 3.72
C ALA A 81 -19.93 20.36 3.37
N LYS A 82 -20.85 19.90 2.51
CA LYS A 82 -20.91 18.50 2.07
C LYS A 82 -19.73 18.11 1.19
N LYS A 83 -19.34 18.99 0.25
CA LYS A 83 -18.18 18.78 -0.62
C LYS A 83 -16.87 18.77 0.17
N VAL A 84 -16.74 19.68 1.12
CA VAL A 84 -15.56 19.74 2.00
C VAL A 84 -15.50 18.50 2.92
N ALA A 85 -16.64 18.00 3.41
CA ALA A 85 -16.70 16.76 4.18
C ALA A 85 -16.20 15.54 3.37
N CYS A 86 -16.60 15.43 2.10
CA CYS A 86 -16.14 14.34 1.22
C CYS A 86 -14.62 14.42 1.00
N TRP A 87 -14.08 15.61 0.78
CA TRP A 87 -12.63 15.81 0.63
C TRP A 87 -11.86 15.49 1.91
N GLN A 88 -12.41 15.86 3.08
CA GLN A 88 -11.86 15.51 4.39
C GLN A 88 -11.84 13.98 4.59
N LYS A 89 -12.94 13.29 4.29
CA LYS A 89 -13.05 11.83 4.36
C LYS A 89 -11.99 11.16 3.48
N ASN A 90 -11.81 11.65 2.24
CA ASN A 90 -10.77 11.15 1.34
C ASN A 90 -9.37 11.31 1.95
N ALA A 91 -9.06 12.48 2.52
CA ALA A 91 -7.76 12.73 3.14
C ALA A 91 -7.51 11.81 4.35
N ASP A 92 -8.51 11.63 5.21
CA ASP A 92 -8.42 10.72 6.36
C ASP A 92 -8.23 9.26 5.93
N ARG A 93 -8.98 8.79 4.93
CA ARG A 93 -8.85 7.41 4.42
C ARG A 93 -7.54 7.17 3.68
N THR A 94 -7.01 8.17 2.98
CA THR A 94 -5.69 8.09 2.33
C THR A 94 -4.58 7.88 3.36
N VAL A 95 -4.57 8.66 4.44
CA VAL A 95 -3.59 8.50 5.53
C VAL A 95 -3.79 7.17 6.25
N GLY A 96 -5.04 6.81 6.58
CA GLY A 96 -5.37 5.56 7.26
C GLY A 96 -4.88 4.35 6.47
N ASN A 97 -5.19 4.29 5.18
CA ASN A 97 -4.75 3.21 4.31
C ASN A 97 -3.22 3.16 4.15
N CYS A 98 -2.56 4.32 4.03
CA CYS A 98 -1.09 4.37 4.01
C CYS A 98 -0.51 3.78 5.30
N HIS A 99 -1.05 4.16 6.45
CA HIS A 99 -0.59 3.71 7.77
C HIS A 99 -0.82 2.21 7.98
N GLU A 100 -2.00 1.69 7.62
CA GLU A 100 -2.33 0.26 7.65
C GLU A 100 -1.34 -0.58 6.82
N GLN A 101 -0.91 -0.08 5.66
CA GLN A 101 0.03 -0.77 4.77
C GLN A 101 1.50 -0.58 5.14
N MET A 102 1.84 0.43 5.94
CA MET A 102 3.22 0.84 6.21
C MET A 102 4.05 -0.28 6.85
N GLY A 103 3.52 -0.93 7.89
CA GLY A 103 4.21 -2.02 8.58
C GLY A 103 4.55 -3.18 7.64
N PRO A 104 3.55 -3.83 7.01
CA PRO A 104 3.79 -4.90 6.05
C PRO A 104 4.71 -4.49 4.90
N PHE A 105 4.55 -3.27 4.37
CA PHE A 105 5.37 -2.77 3.27
C PHE A 105 6.84 -2.63 3.66
N LEU A 106 7.14 -1.88 4.74
CA LEU A 106 8.52 -1.62 5.15
C LEU A 106 9.20 -2.92 5.59
N VAL A 107 8.52 -3.75 6.37
CA VAL A 107 9.10 -5.03 6.83
C VAL A 107 9.38 -5.95 5.65
N SER A 108 8.41 -6.18 4.75
CA SER A 108 8.62 -7.09 3.62
C SER A 108 9.68 -6.58 2.63
N MET A 109 9.70 -5.28 2.32
CA MET A 109 10.69 -4.67 1.44
C MET A 109 12.10 -4.75 2.03
N TRP A 110 12.27 -4.40 3.32
CA TRP A 110 13.58 -4.46 3.96
C TRP A 110 14.08 -5.88 4.16
N MET A 111 13.21 -6.83 4.53
CA MET A 111 13.59 -8.24 4.62
C MET A 111 14.02 -8.80 3.26
N TYR A 112 13.20 -8.59 2.21
CA TYR A 112 13.51 -9.08 0.87
C TYR A 112 14.76 -8.42 0.28
N GLY A 113 14.90 -7.10 0.46
CA GLY A 113 16.06 -6.36 -0.02
C GLY A 113 17.35 -6.73 0.70
N SER A 114 17.33 -6.81 2.04
CA SER A 114 18.54 -7.04 2.85
C SER A 114 19.11 -8.44 2.71
N PHE A 115 18.27 -9.43 2.36
CA PHE A 115 18.68 -10.83 2.36
C PHE A 115 18.58 -11.52 0.98
N VAL A 116 17.76 -11.03 0.06
CA VAL A 116 17.51 -11.70 -1.22
C VAL A 116 17.94 -10.85 -2.40
N ASN A 117 17.28 -9.72 -2.67
CA ASN A 117 17.55 -8.89 -3.85
C ASN A 117 17.19 -7.41 -3.63
N PRO A 118 18.18 -6.53 -3.33
CA PRO A 118 17.96 -5.11 -3.07
C PRO A 118 17.33 -4.37 -4.25
N VAL A 119 17.81 -4.64 -5.48
CA VAL A 119 17.36 -3.94 -6.69
C VAL A 119 15.90 -4.28 -6.97
N ARG A 120 15.53 -5.56 -6.93
CA ARG A 120 14.15 -6.00 -7.14
C ARG A 120 13.24 -5.45 -6.03
N ALA A 121 13.68 -5.50 -4.78
CA ALA A 121 12.93 -4.93 -3.66
C ALA A 121 12.65 -3.42 -3.86
N ALA A 122 13.64 -2.66 -4.33
CA ALA A 122 13.48 -1.23 -4.60
C ALA A 122 12.49 -0.96 -5.75
N VAL A 123 12.54 -1.75 -6.84
CA VAL A 123 11.59 -1.64 -7.96
C VAL A 123 10.17 -1.96 -7.51
N LEU A 124 9.96 -3.08 -6.83
CA LEU A 124 8.65 -3.47 -6.30
C LEU A 124 8.13 -2.43 -5.30
N GLY A 125 9.02 -1.89 -4.47
CA GLY A 125 8.66 -0.83 -3.55
C GLY A 125 8.30 0.48 -4.25
N ALA A 126 8.98 0.86 -5.33
CA ALA A 126 8.62 2.02 -6.14
C ALA A 126 7.23 1.85 -6.79
N VAL A 127 6.90 0.65 -7.29
CA VAL A 127 5.56 0.33 -7.80
C VAL A 127 4.50 0.43 -6.68
N SER A 128 4.82 -0.05 -5.48
CA SER A 128 3.96 0.10 -4.30
C SER A 128 3.73 1.58 -3.93
N VAL A 129 4.77 2.42 -4.00
CA VAL A 129 4.65 3.87 -3.80
C VAL A 129 3.78 4.51 -4.88
N GLY A 130 3.95 4.13 -6.15
CA GLY A 130 3.14 4.64 -7.26
C GLY A 130 1.64 4.34 -7.08
N THR A 131 1.32 3.11 -6.70
CA THR A 131 -0.07 2.70 -6.40
C THR A 131 -0.64 3.39 -5.16
N LEU A 132 0.19 3.67 -4.15
CA LEU A 132 -0.19 4.51 -3.00
C LEU A 132 -0.52 5.95 -3.42
N ILE A 133 0.29 6.57 -4.30
CA ILE A 133 0.02 7.92 -4.85
C ILE A 133 -1.32 7.94 -5.60
N LEU A 134 -1.68 6.84 -6.27
CA LEU A 134 -2.93 6.70 -7.01
C LEU A 134 -4.18 6.62 -6.09
N TYR A 135 -4.02 6.18 -4.85
CA TYR A 135 -5.12 5.93 -3.91
C TYR A 135 -6.11 7.11 -3.73
N PRO A 136 -5.68 8.35 -3.40
CA PRO A 136 -6.62 9.45 -3.20
C PRO A 136 -7.45 9.79 -4.45
N PHE A 137 -6.92 9.53 -5.65
CA PHE A 137 -7.64 9.76 -6.91
C PHE A 137 -8.70 8.68 -7.15
N LEU A 138 -8.37 7.42 -6.85
CA LEU A 138 -9.28 6.27 -6.99
C LEU A 138 -10.30 6.16 -5.84
N TYR A 139 -10.04 6.76 -4.68
CA TYR A 139 -11.03 6.82 -3.59
C TYR A 139 -12.24 7.68 -3.99
N GLY A 140 -12.02 8.75 -4.77
CA GLY A 140 -13.05 9.72 -5.16
C GLY A 140 -13.29 10.82 -4.12
N ASN A 141 -13.97 11.90 -4.51
CA ASN A 141 -14.36 13.01 -3.61
C ASN A 141 -15.88 13.22 -3.57
N GLU A 142 -16.63 12.17 -3.88
CA GLU A 142 -18.08 12.19 -3.99
C GLU A 142 -18.72 11.54 -2.76
N GLU A 143 -20.02 11.77 -2.59
CA GLU A 143 -20.79 11.25 -1.46
C GLU A 143 -20.74 9.72 -1.36
N ASN A 144 -20.72 9.04 -2.51
CA ASN A 144 -20.73 7.57 -2.60
C ASN A 144 -19.34 6.93 -2.47
N ALA A 145 -18.30 7.67 -2.08
CA ALA A 145 -16.96 7.11 -1.86
C ALA A 145 -16.94 6.09 -0.70
N PRO A 146 -16.20 4.97 -0.82
CA PRO A 146 -15.18 4.70 -1.84
C PRO A 146 -15.72 4.18 -3.18
N SER A 147 -15.08 4.59 -4.29
CA SER A 147 -15.29 3.96 -5.60
C SER A 147 -14.70 2.55 -5.65
N GLU A 148 -15.32 1.64 -6.41
CA GLU A 148 -14.78 0.29 -6.69
C GLU A 148 -13.36 0.33 -7.29
N SER A 149 -13.02 1.41 -7.99
CA SER A 149 -11.70 1.62 -8.59
C SER A 149 -10.56 1.65 -7.57
N ILE A 150 -10.85 1.85 -6.28
CA ILE A 150 -9.87 1.80 -5.19
C ILE A 150 -9.10 0.48 -5.13
N ILE A 151 -9.71 -0.60 -5.62
CA ILE A 151 -9.13 -1.94 -5.72
C ILE A 151 -7.82 -1.90 -6.52
N ALA A 152 -7.75 -1.07 -7.57
CA ALA A 152 -6.57 -0.94 -8.43
C ALA A 152 -5.36 -0.29 -7.73
N SER A 153 -5.55 0.45 -6.64
CA SER A 153 -4.44 0.94 -5.79
C SER A 153 -4.11 -0.01 -4.65
N THR A 154 -5.08 -0.79 -4.19
CA THR A 154 -5.00 -1.50 -2.91
C THR A 154 -4.51 -2.93 -3.10
N LEU A 155 -5.10 -3.69 -4.03
CA LEU A 155 -4.72 -5.09 -4.26
C LEU A 155 -3.27 -5.26 -4.72
N PRO A 156 -2.73 -4.45 -5.66
CA PRO A 156 -1.34 -4.61 -6.06
C PRO A 156 -0.36 -4.45 -4.90
N ARG A 157 -0.61 -3.54 -3.96
CA ARG A 157 0.26 -3.36 -2.79
C ARG A 157 0.24 -4.56 -1.86
N TYR A 158 -0.94 -5.14 -1.61
CA TYR A 158 -1.02 -6.41 -0.87
C TYR A 158 -0.19 -7.49 -1.57
N TRP A 159 -0.34 -7.66 -2.89
CA TRP A 159 0.39 -8.68 -3.62
C TRP A 159 1.90 -8.48 -3.57
N LEU A 160 2.37 -7.24 -3.70
CA LEU A 160 3.80 -6.92 -3.63
C LEU A 160 4.37 -7.21 -2.25
N ASN A 161 3.66 -6.84 -1.18
CA ASN A 161 4.06 -7.14 0.19
C ASN A 161 4.13 -8.65 0.44
N TYR A 162 3.11 -9.40 0.01
CA TYR A 162 3.09 -10.86 0.14
C TYR A 162 4.18 -11.54 -0.71
N TYR A 163 4.40 -11.08 -1.93
CA TYR A 163 5.47 -11.60 -2.78
C TYR A 163 6.83 -11.43 -2.13
N MET A 164 7.16 -10.23 -1.63
CA MET A 164 8.45 -9.97 -0.98
C MET A 164 8.61 -10.79 0.31
N MET A 165 7.55 -10.91 1.11
CA MET A 165 7.56 -11.73 2.33
C MET A 165 7.77 -13.21 2.03
N LEU A 166 6.97 -13.80 1.13
CA LEU A 166 7.09 -15.21 0.75
C LEU A 166 8.41 -15.50 0.04
N SER A 167 8.88 -14.58 -0.81
CA SER A 167 10.19 -14.73 -1.47
C SER A 167 11.33 -14.76 -0.47
N THR A 168 11.23 -14.02 0.63
CA THR A 168 12.21 -14.08 1.72
C THR A 168 12.20 -15.47 2.36
N VAL A 169 11.02 -15.98 2.74
CA VAL A 169 10.88 -17.31 3.34
C VAL A 169 11.40 -18.40 2.41
N VAL A 170 11.01 -18.37 1.14
CA VAL A 170 11.45 -19.33 0.12
C VAL A 170 12.97 -19.30 -0.01
N ALA A 171 13.57 -18.11 -0.15
CA ALA A 171 15.02 -17.98 -0.29
C ALA A 171 15.78 -18.49 0.95
N THR A 172 15.17 -18.45 2.14
CA THR A 172 15.77 -19.05 3.35
C THR A 172 15.72 -20.59 3.34
N LEU A 173 14.73 -21.19 2.68
CA LEU A 173 14.48 -22.63 2.70
C LEU A 173 15.15 -23.40 1.54
N LEU A 174 15.62 -22.69 0.51
CA LEU A 174 16.28 -23.25 -0.67
C LEU A 174 17.80 -23.10 -0.58
#